data_AF-A0A1G2TX65-F1
#
_entry.id   AF-A0A1G2TX65-F1
#
_cell.length_a   1.000
_cell.length_b   1.000
_cell.length_c   1.000
_cell.angle_alpha   90.00
_cell.angle_beta   90.00
_cell.angle_gamma   90.00
#
_symmetry.space_group_name_H-M   'P 1'
#
loop_
_entity.id
_entity.type
_entity.pdbx_description
1 polymer ?
#
loop_
_entity_poly.entity_id
_entity_poly.type
_entity_poly.pdbx_seq_one_letter_code
_entity_poly.pdbx_strand_id
1 'polypeptide(L)'
;MTTEKILEIVVMYREQFEKKGIPKIRMDPRKTLGSLSSKERLAHAHYLLDGIMEYAQNPEKKGKTGRHLASVQMILSFENWFTLEELTNHNPPNIG
;
A
#
# COMPACT_ATOMS: atom_id res chain seq x y z
N MET A 1 -1.92 7.57 13.41
CA MET A 1 -1.51 6.19 13.08
C MET A 1 -0.13 5.91 13.62
N THR A 2 0.02 4.81 14.36
CA THR A 2 1.30 4.35 14.93
C THR A 2 2.04 3.42 13.96
N THR A 3 3.30 3.10 14.24
CA THR A 3 4.09 2.14 13.44
C THR A 3 3.47 0.75 13.46
N GLU A 4 2.99 0.30 14.62
CA GLU A 4 2.33 -1.01 14.79
C GLU A 4 1.12 -1.11 13.88
N LYS A 5 0.29 -0.06 13.83
CA LYS A 5 -0.90 -0.05 12.99
C LYS A 5 -0.57 -0.08 11.50
N ILE A 6 0.48 0.63 11.07
CA ILE A 6 0.98 0.57 9.69
C ILE A 6 1.37 -0.88 9.35
N LEU A 7 2.09 -1.56 10.24
CA LEU A 7 2.54 -2.92 10.01
C LEU A 7 1.37 -3.91 9.94
N GLU A 8 0.37 -3.80 10.82
CA GLU A 8 -0.86 -4.62 10.75
C GLU A 8 -1.55 -4.50 9.39
N ILE A 9 -1.75 -3.27 8.91
CA ILE A 9 -2.40 -3.00 7.61
C ILE A 9 -1.58 -3.60 6.47
N VAL A 10 -0.25 -3.44 6.52
CA VAL A 10 0.65 -3.98 5.49
C VAL A 10 0.63 -5.51 5.46
N VAL A 11 0.54 -6.16 6.62
CA VAL A 11 0.39 -7.63 6.70
C VAL A 11 -0.92 -8.06 6.07
N MET A 12 -2.04 -7.42 6.43
CA MET A 12 -3.35 -7.72 5.85
C MET A 12 -3.36 -7.58 4.32
N TYR A 13 -2.79 -6.49 3.79
CA TYR A 13 -2.68 -6.31 2.34
C TYR A 13 -1.80 -7.37 1.69
N ARG A 14 -0.65 -7.70 2.31
CA ARG A 14 0.28 -8.72 1.80
C ARG A 14 -0.40 -10.08 1.67
N GLU A 15 -1.10 -10.52 2.72
CA GLU A 15 -1.85 -11.78 2.70
C GLU A 15 -2.87 -11.82 1.57
N GLN A 16 -3.56 -10.72 1.32
CA GLN A 16 -4.54 -10.62 0.22
C GLN A 16 -3.87 -10.71 -1.16
N PHE A 17 -2.73 -10.04 -1.35
CA PHE A 17 -1.95 -10.14 -2.59
C PHE A 17 -1.42 -11.55 -2.82
N GLU A 18 -0.86 -12.18 -1.80
CA GLU A 18 -0.32 -13.54 -1.85
C GLU A 18 -1.41 -14.56 -2.15
N LYS A 19 -2.57 -14.48 -1.48
CA LYS A 19 -3.73 -15.33 -1.73
C LYS A 19 -4.24 -15.24 -3.18
N LYS A 20 -4.13 -14.06 -3.81
CA LYS A 20 -4.53 -13.83 -5.20
C LYS A 20 -3.40 -14.10 -6.21
N GLY A 21 -2.23 -14.55 -5.76
CA GLY A 21 -1.08 -14.82 -6.63
C GLY A 21 -0.53 -13.58 -7.34
N ILE A 22 -0.68 -12.39 -6.75
CA ILE A 22 -0.18 -11.15 -7.34
C ILE A 22 1.34 -11.07 -7.12
N PRO A 23 2.17 -10.91 -8.16
CA PRO A 23 3.62 -10.84 -8.00
C PRO A 23 4.05 -9.48 -7.43
N LYS A 24 5.25 -9.42 -6.83
CA LYS A 24 5.86 -8.17 -6.35
C LYS A 24 6.73 -7.55 -7.43
N ILE A 25 6.19 -6.65 -8.24
CA ILE A 25 6.92 -6.07 -9.38
C ILE A 25 6.88 -4.56 -9.31
N ARG A 26 8.05 -3.92 -9.28
CA ARG A 26 8.15 -2.46 -9.38
C ARG A 26 7.68 -1.99 -10.76
N MET A 27 6.86 -0.93 -10.81
CA MET A 27 6.50 -0.32 -12.10
C MET A 27 7.72 0.29 -12.80
N ASP A 28 7.69 0.34 -14.13
CA ASP A 28 8.65 1.12 -14.90
C ASP A 28 8.48 2.62 -14.57
N PRO A 29 9.52 3.31 -14.07
CA PRO A 29 9.43 4.72 -13.70
C PRO A 29 9.15 5.67 -14.88
N ARG A 30 9.22 5.18 -16.13
CA ARG A 30 8.86 5.94 -17.34
C ARG A 30 7.37 5.87 -17.67
N LYS A 31 6.60 5.00 -17.00
CA LYS A 31 5.16 4.85 -17.18
C LYS A 31 4.39 5.63 -16.11
N THR A 32 3.17 6.05 -16.43
CA THR A 32 2.22 6.63 -15.47
C THR A 32 1.30 5.55 -14.91
N LEU A 33 0.77 5.71 -13.69
CA LEU A 33 -0.19 4.75 -13.10
C LEU A 33 -1.41 4.49 -13.99
N GLY A 34 -1.91 5.54 -14.67
CA GLY A 34 -3.05 5.44 -15.59
C GLY A 34 -2.75 4.63 -16.86
N SER A 35 -1.48 4.50 -17.25
CA SER A 35 -1.05 3.70 -18.41
C SER A 35 -0.84 2.21 -18.11
N LEU A 36 -0.86 1.83 -16.83
CA LEU A 36 -0.67 0.44 -16.41
C LEU A 36 -1.96 -0.38 -16.57
N SER A 37 -1.82 -1.68 -16.78
CA SER A 37 -2.92 -2.62 -16.60
C SER A 37 -3.25 -2.81 -15.12
N SER A 38 -4.44 -3.37 -14.83
CA SER A 38 -4.84 -3.77 -13.48
C SER A 38 -3.78 -4.66 -12.80
N LYS A 39 -3.28 -5.67 -13.52
CA LYS A 39 -2.23 -6.57 -13.03
C LYS A 39 -0.93 -5.84 -12.70
N GLU A 40 -0.49 -4.92 -13.55
CA GLU A 40 0.72 -4.12 -13.31
C GLU A 40 0.55 -3.18 -12.10
N ARG A 41 -0.61 -2.54 -11.93
CA ARG A 41 -0.89 -1.70 -10.76
C ARG A 41 -0.85 -2.50 -9.47
N LEU A 42 -1.56 -3.62 -9.43
CA LEU A 42 -1.58 -4.51 -8.26
C LEU A 42 -0.19 -5.06 -7.94
N ALA A 43 0.59 -5.45 -8.95
CA ALA A 43 1.95 -5.93 -8.74
C ALA A 43 2.87 -4.83 -8.17
N HIS A 44 2.67 -3.59 -8.60
CA HIS A 44 3.39 -2.44 -8.04
C HIS A 44 2.99 -2.13 -6.61
N ALA A 45 1.69 -2.17 -6.29
CA ALA A 45 1.22 -2.04 -4.92
C ALA A 45 1.82 -3.11 -4.01
N HIS A 46 1.86 -4.37 -4.46
CA HIS A 46 2.48 -5.46 -3.70
C HIS A 46 3.99 -5.22 -3.47
N TYR A 47 4.71 -4.74 -4.50
CA TYR A 47 6.12 -4.35 -4.36
C TYR A 47 6.36 -3.26 -3.31
N LEU A 48 5.47 -2.25 -3.24
CA LEU A 48 5.64 -1.13 -2.30
C LEU A 48 5.52 -1.56 -0.83
N LEU A 49 4.83 -2.67 -0.53
CA LEU A 49 4.65 -3.17 0.84
C LEU A 49 5.98 -3.48 1.53
N ASP A 50 6.95 -4.06 0.82
CA ASP A 50 8.27 -4.38 1.39
C ASP A 50 8.99 -3.10 1.86
N GLY A 51 8.95 -2.04 1.06
CA GLY A 51 9.52 -0.74 1.44
C GLY A 51 8.78 -0.09 2.62
N ILE A 52 7.46 -0.28 2.74
CA ILE A 52 6.71 0.26 3.89
C ILE A 52 7.17 -0.43 5.18
N MET A 53 7.33 -1.75 5.19
CA MET A 53 7.80 -2.48 6.38
C MET A 53 9.20 -2.03 6.80
N GLU A 54 10.09 -1.82 5.84
CA GLU A 54 11.45 -1.31 6.09
C GLU A 54 11.42 0.13 6.66
N TYR A 55 10.64 1.02 6.04
CA TYR A 55 10.64 2.44 6.40
C TYR A 55 9.85 2.76 7.67
N ALA A 56 8.83 1.97 8.01
CA ALA A 56 8.00 2.21 9.20
C ALA A 56 8.80 2.11 10.51
N GLN A 57 9.90 1.35 10.52
CA GLN A 57 10.82 1.21 11.65
C GLN A 57 11.76 2.41 11.84
N ASN A 58 11.88 3.29 10.82
CA ASN A 58 12.78 4.45 10.86
C ASN A 58 11.98 5.77 10.94
N PRO A 59 12.05 6.51 12.06
CA PRO A 59 11.35 7.78 12.23
C PRO A 59 11.65 8.82 11.13
N GLU A 60 12.88 8.88 10.62
CA GLU A 60 13.27 9.81 9.56
C GLU A 60 12.60 9.49 8.21
N LYS A 61 12.13 8.25 8.04
CA LYS A 61 11.45 7.79 6.83
C LYS A 61 9.93 7.85 6.92
N LYS A 62 9.36 8.36 8.02
CA LYS A 62 7.91 8.47 8.24
C LYS A 62 7.15 9.08 7.05
N GLY A 63 7.69 10.14 6.45
CA GLY A 63 7.09 10.76 5.26
C GLY A 63 7.08 9.84 4.04
N LYS A 64 8.11 9.00 3.86
CA LYS A 64 8.19 8.02 2.78
C LYS A 64 7.24 6.83 3.03
N THR A 65 7.17 6.35 4.27
CA THR A 65 6.21 5.33 4.73
C THR A 65 4.78 5.76 4.39
N GLY A 66 4.41 6.99 4.76
CA GLY A 66 3.07 7.54 4.47
C GLY A 66 2.77 7.64 2.98
N ARG A 67 3.71 8.14 2.15
CA ARG A 67 3.51 8.24 0.69
C ARG A 67 3.35 6.88 0.01
N HIS A 68 4.15 5.90 0.41
CA HIS A 68 4.02 4.54 -0.14
C HIS A 68 2.69 3.91 0.26
N LEU A 69 2.29 4.02 1.54
CA LEU A 69 1.01 3.49 2.00
C LEU A 69 -0.17 4.15 1.29
N ALA A 70 -0.17 5.48 1.14
CA ALA A 70 -1.19 6.20 0.39
C ALA A 70 -1.26 5.74 -1.07
N SER A 71 -0.11 5.49 -1.71
CA SER A 71 -0.06 4.97 -3.09
C SER A 71 -0.68 3.57 -3.20
N VAL A 72 -0.38 2.69 -2.25
CA VAL A 72 -0.96 1.35 -2.17
C VAL A 72 -2.48 1.43 -2.00
N GLN A 73 -2.96 2.22 -1.04
CA GLN A 73 -4.39 2.38 -0.77
C GLN A 73 -5.15 2.98 -1.96
N MET A 74 -4.55 3.97 -2.64
CA MET A 74 -5.09 4.52 -3.88
C MET A 74 -5.23 3.46 -4.97
N ILE A 75 -4.19 2.64 -5.20
CA ILE A 75 -4.23 1.56 -6.19
C ILE A 75 -5.33 0.55 -5.82
N LEU A 76 -5.40 0.12 -4.56
CA LEU A 76 -6.41 -0.82 -4.10
C LEU A 76 -7.84 -0.28 -4.28
N SER A 77 -8.04 1.02 -4.10
CA SER A 77 -9.32 1.67 -4.38
C SER A 77 -9.66 1.67 -5.87
N PHE A 78 -8.71 2.08 -6.73
CA PHE A 78 -8.90 2.05 -8.19
C PHE A 78 -9.19 0.65 -8.74
N GLU A 79 -8.65 -0.37 -8.10
CA GLU A 79 -8.86 -1.78 -8.45
C GLU A 79 -10.12 -2.38 -7.81
N ASN A 80 -10.93 -1.56 -7.13
CA ASN A 80 -12.17 -1.95 -6.44
C ASN A 80 -11.96 -3.05 -5.37
N TRP A 81 -10.78 -3.07 -4.72
CA TRP A 81 -10.54 -4.00 -3.60
C TRP A 81 -11.06 -3.45 -2.28
N PHE A 82 -11.02 -2.12 -2.12
CA PHE A 82 -11.54 -1.42 -0.95
C PHE A 82 -12.19 -0.09 -1.36
N THR A 83 -13.29 0.22 -0.72
CA THR A 83 -13.95 1.53 -0.76
C THR A 83 -13.13 2.56 0.03
N LEU A 84 -13.41 3.85 -0.20
CA LEU A 84 -12.79 4.93 0.59
C LEU A 84 -13.13 4.83 2.09
N GLU A 85 -14.33 4.35 2.43
CA GLU A 85 -14.75 4.14 3.81
C GLU A 85 -13.89 3.06 4.49
N GLU A 86 -13.72 1.89 3.85
CA GLU A 86 -12.86 0.82 4.36
C GLU A 86 -11.41 1.30 4.52
N LEU A 87 -10.88 2.06 3.54
CA LEU A 87 -9.54 2.63 3.63
C LEU A 87 -9.40 3.66 4.77
N THR A 88 -10.44 4.45 5.02
CA THR A 88 -10.46 5.40 6.14
C THR A 88 -10.50 4.65 7.48
N ASN A 89 -11.25 3.54 7.56
CA ASN A 89 -11.30 2.68 8.73
C ASN A 89 -9.98 1.93 8.99
N HIS A 90 -9.17 1.69 7.96
CA HIS A 90 -7.80 1.21 8.14
C HIS A 90 -6.89 2.29 8.75
N ASN A 91 -7.15 3.56 8.46
CA ASN A 91 -6.39 4.72 8.91
C ASN A 91 -7.19 5.59 9.91
N PRO A 92 -7.74 5.06 11.01
CA PRO A 92 -8.60 5.87 11.86
C PRO A 92 -7.80 7.08 12.38
N PRO A 93 -8.42 8.27 12.48
CA PRO A 93 -7.78 9.38 13.15
C PRO A 93 -7.33 8.90 14.53
N ASN A 94 -6.09 9.22 14.92
CA ASN A 94 -5.69 9.02 16.30
C ASN A 94 -6.68 9.85 17.12
N ILE A 95 -7.62 9.19 17.79
CA ILE A 95 -8.40 9.81 18.85
C ILE A 95 -7.37 10.00 19.95
N GLY A 96 -6.76 11.18 19.96
CA GLY A 96 -5.91 11.68 21.04
C GLY A 96 -6.77 12.17 22.18
#